data_AF-A0A7V3SSY1-F1
#
_entry.id   AF-A0A7V3SSY1-F1
#
_cell.length_a   1.000
_cell.length_b   1.000
_cell.length_c   1.000
_cell.angle_alpha   90.00
_cell.angle_beta   90.00
_cell.angle_gamma   90.00
#
_symmetry.space_group_name_H-M   'P 1'
#
loop_
_entity.id
_entity.type
_entity.pdbx_description
1 polymer ?
#
loop_
_entity_poly.entity_id
_entity_poly.type
_entity_poly.pdbx_seq_one_letter_code
_entity_poly.pdbx_strand_id
1 'polypeptide(L)'
;MKRCVAILILMLIPAVSNASFSKEFKRSFENTFRPAVYHKGLETAAYPLDISKINTFVVIEQDKIIPANRAFYFLFPSDYDYIGAVIDTEKNELIRRRKDIYTYLPKGTIMGVTSVEYSGRTVYLKLISLQEIGSTNNPGEQATKVTVMLGFKFNKETIKGVDAEPAIQMIKKWLVPFANYSEAANYANKILTTQSRPR
;
A
#
# COMPACT_ATOMS: atom_id res chain seq x y z
N MET A 1 -19.16 56.73 24.84
CA MET A 1 -18.47 55.43 24.96
C MET A 1 -19.02 54.48 23.90
N LYS A 2 -18.29 54.28 22.79
CA LYS A 2 -18.69 53.42 21.68
C LYS A 2 -18.23 51.99 22.02
N ARG A 3 -19.17 51.07 22.25
CA ARG A 3 -18.86 49.64 22.43
C ARG A 3 -18.76 49.00 21.05
N CYS A 4 -17.54 48.65 20.65
CA CYS A 4 -17.28 47.74 19.53
C CYS A 4 -17.79 46.35 19.91
N VAL A 5 -18.82 45.86 19.24
CA VAL A 5 -19.19 44.44 19.28
C VAL A 5 -18.32 43.74 18.25
N ALA A 6 -17.25 43.10 18.72
CA ALA A 6 -16.45 42.19 17.89
C ALA A 6 -17.24 40.90 17.70
N ILE A 7 -17.81 40.70 16.50
CA ILE A 7 -18.37 39.42 16.10
C ILE A 7 -17.19 38.48 15.80
N LEU A 8 -16.86 37.63 16.76
CA LEU A 8 -15.90 36.54 16.61
C LEU A 8 -16.58 35.42 15.82
N ILE A 9 -16.50 35.47 14.48
CA ILE A 9 -16.90 34.35 13.63
C ILE A 9 -15.87 33.24 13.82
N LEU A 10 -16.25 32.24 14.62
CA LEU A 10 -15.54 31.01 14.87
C LEU A 10 -15.36 30.25 13.54
N MET A 11 -14.24 30.45 12.85
CA MET A 11 -13.83 29.62 11.71
C MET A 11 -13.37 28.24 12.22
N LEU A 12 -14.34 27.41 12.59
CA LEU A 12 -14.17 25.96 12.64
C LEU A 12 -14.73 25.40 11.32
N ILE A 13 -14.17 24.26 10.89
CA ILE A 13 -14.51 23.46 9.69
C ILE A 13 -13.56 23.74 8.51
N PRO A 14 -12.47 22.94 8.42
CA PRO A 14 -12.54 21.75 7.56
C PRO A 14 -11.92 20.46 8.14
N ALA A 15 -11.54 20.42 9.43
CA ALA A 15 -10.89 19.24 10.01
C ALA A 15 -11.81 18.01 10.14
N VAL A 16 -13.14 18.21 10.18
CA VAL A 16 -14.11 17.14 10.48
C VAL A 16 -14.33 16.20 9.29
N SER A 17 -14.26 16.69 8.05
CA SER A 17 -14.53 15.85 6.86
C SER A 17 -13.46 14.78 6.66
N ASN A 18 -12.18 15.13 6.88
CA ASN A 18 -11.07 14.19 6.69
C ASN A 18 -11.07 13.07 7.75
N ALA A 19 -11.51 13.36 8.98
CA ALA A 19 -11.63 12.36 10.05
C ALA A 19 -12.78 11.37 9.79
N SER A 20 -13.88 11.82 9.20
CA SER A 20 -14.99 10.94 8.81
C SER A 20 -14.58 9.99 7.68
N PHE A 21 -13.90 10.51 6.65
CA PHE A 21 -13.42 9.67 5.54
C PHE A 21 -12.39 8.65 6.01
N SER A 22 -11.40 9.04 6.84
CA SER A 22 -10.38 8.08 7.30
C SER A 22 -10.99 6.93 8.12
N LYS A 23 -12.00 7.23 8.94
CA LYS A 23 -12.74 6.21 9.71
C LYS A 23 -13.53 5.27 8.80
N GLU A 24 -14.29 5.79 7.85
CA GLU A 24 -15.06 4.94 6.93
C GLU A 24 -14.14 4.15 6.00
N PHE A 25 -13.08 4.77 5.49
CA PHE A 25 -12.09 4.06 4.71
C PHE A 25 -11.46 2.92 5.49
N LYS A 26 -11.04 3.17 6.75
CA LYS A 26 -10.46 2.10 7.58
C LYS A 26 -11.43 0.92 7.68
N ARG A 27 -12.71 1.19 7.92
CA ARG A 27 -13.76 0.15 7.98
C ARG A 27 -13.91 -0.59 6.65
N SER A 28 -14.03 0.13 5.53
CA SER A 28 -14.18 -0.48 4.20
C SER A 28 -12.92 -1.25 3.77
N PHE A 29 -11.75 -0.77 4.18
CA PHE A 29 -10.48 -1.44 3.99
C PHE A 29 -10.46 -2.75 4.76
N GLU A 30 -10.73 -2.76 6.06
CA GLU A 30 -10.76 -3.99 6.88
C GLU A 30 -11.79 -5.02 6.38
N ASN A 31 -12.92 -4.56 5.86
CA ASN A 31 -13.93 -5.45 5.25
C ASN A 31 -13.47 -6.08 3.93
N THR A 32 -12.68 -5.36 3.14
CA THR A 32 -12.24 -5.76 1.79
C THR A 32 -10.91 -6.50 1.82
N PHE A 33 -9.97 -6.00 2.60
CA PHE A 33 -8.61 -6.47 2.84
C PHE A 33 -8.61 -7.26 4.16
N ARG A 34 -9.28 -8.42 4.11
CA ARG A 34 -9.50 -9.25 5.30
C ARG A 34 -8.18 -9.64 5.97
N PRO A 35 -8.19 -9.82 7.32
CA PRO A 35 -7.04 -10.27 8.09
C PRO A 35 -6.30 -11.43 7.43
N ALA A 36 -4.96 -11.34 7.36
CA ALA A 36 -4.12 -12.41 6.89
C ALA A 36 -4.28 -13.63 7.80
N VAL A 37 -4.55 -14.79 7.19
CA VAL A 37 -4.55 -16.07 7.88
C VAL A 37 -3.11 -16.60 7.87
N TYR A 38 -2.63 -17.02 9.03
CA TYR A 38 -1.28 -17.59 9.17
C TYR A 38 -1.08 -18.77 8.19
N HIS A 39 0.10 -18.80 7.56
CA HIS A 39 0.49 -19.84 6.62
C HIS A 39 1.94 -20.26 6.89
N LYS A 40 2.17 -21.57 7.08
CA LYS A 40 3.49 -22.14 7.43
C LYS A 40 4.59 -21.84 6.41
N GLY A 41 4.25 -21.69 5.13
CA GLY A 41 5.19 -21.33 4.07
C GLY A 41 5.78 -19.92 4.15
N LEU A 42 5.40 -19.12 5.16
CA LEU A 42 5.95 -17.78 5.40
C LEU A 42 7.20 -17.79 6.30
N GLU A 43 7.61 -18.97 6.79
CA GLU A 43 8.75 -19.15 7.71
C GLU A 43 10.13 -19.07 7.04
N THR A 44 10.22 -18.64 5.77
CA THR A 44 11.47 -18.71 4.99
C THR A 44 12.22 -17.36 4.86
N ALA A 45 13.43 -17.37 5.43
CA ALA A 45 14.69 -16.67 5.12
C ALA A 45 14.87 -15.13 5.26
N ALA A 46 16.15 -14.81 5.54
CA ALA A 46 16.88 -13.59 5.93
C ALA A 46 16.66 -12.99 7.34
N TYR A 47 15.44 -12.77 7.82
CA TYR A 47 15.16 -12.30 9.20
C TYR A 47 13.66 -12.57 9.47
N PRO A 48 13.23 -12.97 10.69
CA PRO A 48 11.86 -13.42 10.93
C PRO A 48 10.85 -12.30 10.65
N LEU A 49 10.08 -12.47 9.57
CA LEU A 49 8.90 -11.65 9.30
C LEU A 49 7.83 -12.03 10.31
N ASP A 50 7.46 -11.09 11.17
CA ASP A 50 6.38 -11.30 12.12
C ASP A 50 5.03 -11.28 11.38
N ILE A 51 4.52 -12.47 11.06
CA ILE A 51 3.27 -12.67 10.32
C ILE A 51 2.08 -12.05 11.08
N SER A 52 2.15 -11.94 12.41
CA SER A 52 1.10 -11.29 13.20
C SER A 52 0.96 -9.79 12.87
N LYS A 53 1.98 -9.19 12.26
CA LYS A 53 1.96 -7.80 11.78
C LYS A 53 1.45 -7.64 10.35
N ILE A 54 1.09 -8.73 9.67
CA ILE A 54 0.52 -8.68 8.33
C ILE A 54 -1.00 -8.59 8.45
N ASN A 55 -1.57 -7.49 7.96
CA ASN A 55 -3.00 -7.27 7.95
C ASN A 55 -3.69 -8.05 6.83
N THR A 56 -3.07 -8.21 5.66
CA THR A 56 -3.65 -8.91 4.50
C THR A 56 -2.54 -9.23 3.50
N PHE A 57 -2.79 -10.17 2.61
CA PHE A 57 -1.98 -10.34 1.41
C PHE A 57 -2.57 -9.53 0.25
N VAL A 58 -1.71 -9.07 -0.65
CA VAL A 58 -2.10 -8.41 -1.89
C VAL A 58 -1.26 -8.91 -3.06
N VAL A 59 -1.88 -9.02 -4.23
CA VAL A 59 -1.19 -9.29 -5.50
C VAL A 59 -1.18 -8.02 -6.34
N ILE A 60 -0.02 -7.66 -6.88
CA ILE A 60 0.11 -6.52 -7.81
C ILE A 60 -0.56 -6.90 -9.14
N GLU A 61 -1.59 -6.14 -9.54
CA GLU A 61 -2.40 -6.42 -10.73
C GLU A 61 -1.95 -5.62 -11.97
N GLN A 62 -1.40 -4.43 -11.74
CA GLN A 62 -1.00 -3.54 -12.82
C GLN A 62 0.31 -4.00 -13.45
N ASP A 63 0.40 -3.90 -14.78
CA ASP A 63 1.66 -4.07 -15.53
C ASP A 63 2.66 -2.94 -15.24
N LYS A 64 2.24 -1.91 -14.48
CA LYS A 64 3.11 -0.82 -14.04
C LYS A 64 4.06 -1.29 -12.95
N ILE A 65 5.32 -0.99 -13.16
CA ILE A 65 6.40 -1.38 -12.26
C ILE A 65 6.40 -0.50 -11.00
N ILE A 66 6.28 -1.13 -9.83
CA ILE A 66 6.31 -0.44 -8.52
C ILE A 66 7.73 -0.48 -7.95
N PRO A 67 8.38 0.65 -7.65
CA PRO A 67 9.70 0.64 -7.04
C PRO A 67 9.65 0.14 -5.60
N ALA A 68 10.61 -0.68 -5.22
CA ALA A 68 10.79 -1.15 -3.85
C ALA A 68 12.26 -1.05 -3.41
N ASN A 69 12.47 -0.97 -2.11
CA ASN A 69 13.80 -0.99 -1.51
C ASN A 69 13.98 -2.19 -0.61
N ARG A 70 15.20 -2.45 -0.16
CA ARG A 70 15.46 -3.49 0.83
C ARG A 70 14.76 -3.18 2.14
N ALA A 71 14.28 -4.23 2.78
CA ALA A 71 13.75 -4.19 4.13
C ALA A 71 14.90 -4.04 5.15
N PHE A 72 15.40 -2.82 5.36
CA PHE A 72 16.37 -2.52 6.43
C PHE A 72 15.64 -2.04 7.70
N TYR A 73 16.06 -2.49 8.88
CA TYR A 73 15.65 -1.89 10.16
C TYR A 73 16.51 -0.65 10.46
N PHE A 74 15.88 0.46 10.85
CA PHE A 74 16.57 1.57 11.53
C PHE A 74 16.31 1.49 13.04
N LEU A 75 17.37 1.32 13.84
CA LEU A 75 17.55 1.60 15.29
C LEU A 75 16.50 1.13 16.32
N PHE A 76 15.31 0.68 15.92
CA PHE A 76 14.27 0.08 16.76
C PHE A 76 13.85 -1.27 16.16
N PRO A 77 13.77 -2.34 16.96
CA PRO A 77 13.35 -3.66 16.50
C PRO A 77 11.83 -3.71 16.23
N SER A 78 11.35 -2.99 15.21
CA SER A 78 9.95 -3.12 14.77
C SER A 78 9.60 -2.48 13.42
N ASP A 79 10.33 -1.45 12.96
CA ASP A 79 9.93 -0.69 11.76
C ASP A 79 10.96 -0.81 10.64
N TYR A 80 10.54 -1.40 9.53
CA TYR A 80 11.31 -1.40 8.28
C TYR A 80 11.35 0.02 7.68
N ASP A 81 12.43 0.38 6.99
CA ASP A 81 12.43 1.56 6.13
C ASP A 81 11.54 1.29 4.90
N TYR A 82 10.52 2.12 4.70
CA TYR A 82 9.62 2.01 3.56
C TYR A 82 9.83 3.22 2.65
N ILE A 83 10.27 2.98 1.41
CA ILE A 83 10.33 4.05 0.40
C ILE A 83 8.91 4.43 -0.03
N GLY A 84 8.64 5.73 -0.02
CA GLY A 84 7.40 6.29 -0.57
C GLY A 84 7.35 6.22 -2.10
N ALA A 85 6.33 5.56 -2.62
CA ALA A 85 5.95 5.56 -4.02
C ALA A 85 4.50 6.05 -4.13
N VAL A 86 4.20 7.08 -4.93
CA VAL A 86 2.84 7.67 -4.95
C VAL A 86 2.22 7.56 -6.32
N ILE A 87 1.02 6.95 -6.37
CA ILE A 87 0.14 6.90 -7.52
C ILE A 87 -0.83 8.08 -7.44
N ASP A 88 -0.87 8.87 -8.51
CA ASP A 88 -1.94 9.82 -8.76
C ASP A 88 -3.14 9.04 -9.35
N THR A 89 -4.24 8.97 -8.61
CA THR A 89 -5.37 8.14 -9.03
C THR A 89 -6.20 8.76 -10.15
N GLU A 90 -6.09 10.07 -10.38
CA GLU A 90 -6.79 10.74 -11.48
C GLU A 90 -6.11 10.41 -12.81
N LYS A 91 -4.76 10.41 -12.80
CA LYS A 91 -3.94 10.06 -13.97
C LYS A 91 -3.67 8.56 -14.07
N ASN A 92 -3.97 7.81 -13.02
CA ASN A 92 -3.58 6.41 -12.85
C ASN A 92 -2.07 6.21 -13.05
N GLU A 93 -1.22 7.11 -12.55
CA GLU A 93 0.22 7.16 -12.84
C GLU A 93 1.07 7.26 -11.58
N LEU A 94 2.27 6.66 -11.62
CA LEU A 94 3.23 6.76 -10.54
C LEU A 94 4.01 8.08 -10.65
N ILE A 95 3.76 9.02 -9.74
CA ILE A 95 4.23 10.42 -9.81
C ILE A 95 5.39 10.76 -8.87
N ARG A 96 5.74 9.89 -7.90
CA ARG A 96 6.88 10.12 -7.00
C ARG A 96 7.69 8.85 -6.78
N ARG A 97 9.01 8.95 -6.92
CA ARG A 97 10.00 7.89 -6.64
C ARG A 97 11.21 8.51 -5.91
N ARG A 98 11.76 7.85 -4.89
CA ARG A 98 13.14 8.15 -4.41
C ARG A 98 14.14 7.62 -5.45
N LYS A 99 15.35 8.18 -5.47
CA LYS A 99 16.42 7.82 -6.42
C LYS A 99 17.00 6.43 -6.19
N ASP A 100 17.10 5.99 -4.93
CA ASP A 100 17.80 4.74 -4.58
C ASP A 100 16.82 3.56 -4.50
N ILE A 101 16.40 3.09 -5.66
CA ILE A 101 15.52 1.93 -5.83
C ILE A 101 16.40 0.67 -5.81
N TYR A 102 16.02 -0.38 -5.07
CA TYR A 102 16.73 -1.67 -5.11
C TYR A 102 16.19 -2.55 -6.23
N THR A 103 14.87 -2.61 -6.34
CA THR A 103 14.18 -3.46 -7.30
C THR A 103 12.83 -2.87 -7.69
N TYR A 104 12.19 -3.57 -8.60
CA TYR A 104 10.98 -3.18 -9.28
C TYR A 104 10.02 -4.36 -9.20
N LEU A 105 8.85 -4.16 -8.59
CA LEU A 105 7.84 -5.19 -8.39
C LEU A 105 6.99 -5.31 -9.65
N PRO A 106 7.05 -6.44 -10.39
CA PRO A 106 6.18 -6.68 -11.53
C PRO A 106 4.78 -7.10 -11.08
N LYS A 107 3.85 -7.10 -12.05
CA LYS A 107 2.56 -7.80 -11.94
C LYS A 107 2.74 -9.23 -11.44
N GLY A 108 1.82 -9.70 -10.61
CA GLY A 108 1.87 -11.03 -9.99
C GLY A 108 2.70 -11.09 -8.71
N THR A 109 3.44 -10.04 -8.36
CA THR A 109 4.19 -10.03 -7.09
C THR A 109 3.22 -10.02 -5.91
N ILE A 110 3.46 -10.92 -4.94
CA ILE A 110 2.69 -11.03 -3.70
C ILE A 110 3.38 -10.24 -2.60
N MET A 111 2.65 -9.33 -1.97
CA MET A 111 3.13 -8.53 -0.84
C MET A 111 2.19 -8.69 0.36
N GLY A 112 2.71 -8.55 1.57
CA GLY A 112 1.92 -8.36 2.79
C GLY A 112 1.71 -6.88 3.07
N VAL A 113 0.48 -6.47 3.41
CA VAL A 113 0.21 -5.13 3.94
C VAL A 113 0.47 -5.15 5.44
N THR A 114 1.39 -4.33 5.93
CA THR A 114 1.74 -4.26 7.36
C THR A 114 1.04 -3.11 8.08
N SER A 115 0.69 -2.03 7.38
CA SER A 115 -0.08 -0.92 7.94
C SER A 115 -0.71 -0.05 6.86
N VAL A 116 -1.70 0.73 7.29
CA VAL A 116 -2.39 1.75 6.49
C VAL A 116 -2.21 3.09 7.18
N GLU A 117 -1.71 4.09 6.45
CA GLU A 117 -1.50 5.45 6.95
C GLU A 117 -2.22 6.48 6.08
N TYR A 118 -2.53 7.64 6.66
CA TYR A 118 -3.27 8.70 5.99
C TYR A 118 -2.49 10.02 6.10
N SER A 119 -2.30 10.69 4.96
CA SER A 119 -1.77 12.05 4.97
C SER A 119 -2.38 12.89 3.86
N GLY A 120 -3.08 13.95 4.26
CA GLY A 120 -3.82 14.82 3.35
C GLY A 120 -4.86 14.05 2.53
N ARG A 121 -4.63 13.95 1.21
CA ARG A 121 -5.49 13.23 0.26
C ARG A 121 -4.92 11.88 -0.16
N THR A 122 -3.93 11.37 0.58
CA THR A 122 -3.20 10.16 0.22
C THR A 122 -3.43 9.09 1.26
N VAL A 123 -3.82 7.90 0.81
CA VAL A 123 -3.80 6.67 1.61
C VAL A 123 -2.51 5.93 1.28
N TYR A 124 -1.73 5.59 2.30
CA TYR A 124 -0.49 4.84 2.15
C TYR A 124 -0.66 3.43 2.69
N LEU A 125 -0.21 2.46 1.90
CA LEU A 125 -0.10 1.06 2.32
C LEU A 125 1.38 0.73 2.46
N LYS A 126 1.79 0.30 3.65
CA LYS A 126 3.13 -0.26 3.86
C LYS A 126 3.11 -1.71 3.42
N LEU A 127 3.89 -2.03 2.40
CA LEU A 127 3.96 -3.35 1.79
C LEU A 127 5.34 -3.96 2.03
N ILE A 128 5.38 -5.26 2.36
CA ILE A 128 6.60 -6.05 2.49
C ILE A 128 6.49 -7.33 1.66
N SER A 129 7.58 -7.73 1.00
CA SER A 129 7.59 -8.98 0.24
C SER A 129 7.65 -10.19 1.17
N LEU A 130 6.93 -11.24 0.79
CA LEU A 130 6.94 -12.50 1.54
C LEU A 130 8.16 -13.36 1.16
N GLN A 131 8.57 -13.26 -0.10
CA GLN A 131 9.77 -13.87 -0.66
C GLN A 131 10.93 -12.88 -0.76
N GLU A 132 12.15 -13.39 -0.87
CA GLU A 132 13.31 -12.59 -1.24
C GLU A 132 13.27 -12.24 -2.73
N ILE A 133 13.66 -11.02 -3.06
CA ILE A 133 13.68 -10.49 -4.42
C ILE A 133 15.09 -9.96 -4.70
N GLY A 134 15.62 -10.26 -5.88
CA GLY A 134 16.93 -9.78 -6.32
C GLY A 134 16.91 -8.31 -6.75
N SER A 135 18.10 -7.69 -6.72
CA SER A 135 18.31 -6.33 -7.21
C SER A 135 18.16 -6.25 -8.73
N THR A 136 17.38 -5.29 -9.23
CA THR A 136 17.39 -4.99 -10.67
C THR A 136 18.57 -4.11 -11.08
N ASN A 137 19.13 -3.36 -10.12
CA ASN A 137 20.22 -2.43 -10.39
C ASN A 137 21.60 -3.09 -10.27
N ASN A 138 21.73 -4.13 -9.42
CA ASN A 138 22.96 -4.90 -9.22
C ASN A 138 22.67 -6.41 -9.33
N PRO A 139 22.50 -6.95 -10.55
CA PRO A 139 22.33 -8.39 -10.74
C PRO A 139 23.52 -9.17 -10.14
N GLY A 140 23.25 -10.07 -9.19
CA GLY A 140 24.28 -10.83 -8.45
C GLY A 140 24.40 -10.45 -6.97
N GLU A 141 23.80 -9.33 -6.57
CA GLU A 141 23.62 -9.02 -5.16
C GLU A 141 22.67 -10.00 -4.47
N GLN A 142 22.94 -10.33 -3.21
CA GLN A 142 22.09 -11.22 -2.41
C GLN A 142 20.65 -10.72 -2.38
N ALA A 143 19.71 -11.61 -2.72
CA ALA A 143 18.30 -11.34 -2.64
C ALA A 143 17.88 -11.05 -1.20
N THR A 144 16.90 -10.18 -1.03
CA THR A 144 16.39 -9.82 0.30
C THR A 144 14.89 -9.55 0.24
N LYS A 145 14.25 -9.48 1.40
CA LYS A 145 12.89 -8.94 1.47
C LYS A 145 12.92 -7.45 1.10
N VAL A 146 11.86 -7.00 0.44
CA VAL A 146 11.75 -5.63 -0.04
C VAL A 146 10.47 -4.98 0.45
N THR A 147 10.52 -3.66 0.62
CA THR A 147 9.47 -2.83 1.18
C THR A 147 9.13 -1.66 0.26
N VAL A 148 7.86 -1.24 0.33
CA VAL A 148 7.38 0.01 -0.30
C VAL A 148 6.23 0.58 0.51
N MET A 149 6.21 1.90 0.70
CA MET A 149 5.05 2.64 1.18
C MET A 149 4.30 3.19 -0.04
N LEU A 150 3.34 2.41 -0.52
CA LEU A 150 2.59 2.72 -1.72
C LEU A 150 1.42 3.65 -1.39
N GLY A 151 1.52 4.90 -1.82
CA GLY A 151 0.51 5.94 -1.66
C GLY A 151 -0.45 6.01 -2.84
N PHE A 152 -1.73 6.17 -2.56
CA PHE A 152 -2.79 6.45 -3.51
C PHE A 152 -3.32 7.85 -3.23
N LYS A 153 -2.95 8.81 -4.08
CA LYS A 153 -3.35 10.21 -3.95
C LYS A 153 -4.65 10.43 -4.71
N PHE A 154 -5.70 10.71 -3.96
CA PHE A 154 -7.05 10.93 -4.47
C PHE A 154 -7.34 12.41 -4.75
N ASN A 155 -8.33 12.65 -5.61
CA ASN A 155 -8.89 13.98 -5.78
C ASN A 155 -9.65 14.42 -4.53
N LYS A 156 -9.97 15.72 -4.46
CA LYS A 156 -10.53 16.32 -3.23
C LYS A 156 -11.95 15.82 -2.99
N GLU A 157 -12.67 15.52 -4.07
CA GLU A 157 -14.06 15.09 -4.12
C GLU A 157 -14.21 13.71 -3.48
N THR A 158 -13.31 12.79 -3.81
CA THR A 158 -13.27 11.43 -3.25
C THR A 158 -13.07 11.46 -1.73
N ILE A 159 -12.18 12.32 -1.23
CA ILE A 159 -11.86 12.43 0.20
C ILE A 159 -12.90 13.23 0.99
N LYS A 160 -13.62 14.15 0.32
CA LYS A 160 -14.73 14.89 0.92
C LYS A 160 -16.00 14.05 1.06
N GLY A 161 -16.17 13.03 0.22
CA GLY A 161 -17.23 12.04 0.37
C GLY A 161 -17.08 11.29 1.69
N VAL A 162 -18.20 10.92 2.31
CA VAL A 162 -18.18 9.97 3.44
C VAL A 162 -17.95 8.55 2.92
N ASP A 163 -18.34 8.27 1.67
CA ASP A 163 -18.18 6.98 1.03
C ASP A 163 -16.74 6.72 0.59
N ALA A 164 -16.13 5.67 1.17
CA ALA A 164 -14.78 5.24 0.84
C ALA A 164 -14.72 4.20 -0.29
N GLU A 165 -15.85 3.68 -0.76
CA GLU A 165 -15.90 2.63 -1.77
C GLU A 165 -15.17 3.01 -3.07
N PRO A 166 -15.28 4.24 -3.61
CA PRO A 166 -14.52 4.63 -4.80
C PRO A 166 -13.00 4.55 -4.60
N ALA A 167 -12.54 4.89 -3.39
CA ALA A 167 -11.12 4.82 -3.05
C ALA A 167 -10.64 3.36 -2.94
N ILE A 168 -11.45 2.49 -2.33
CA ILE A 168 -11.18 1.05 -2.25
C ILE A 168 -11.12 0.42 -3.65
N GLN A 169 -12.09 0.71 -4.52
CA GLN A 169 -12.11 0.19 -5.88
C GLN A 169 -10.90 0.66 -6.70
N MET A 170 -10.45 1.89 -6.48
CA MET A 170 -9.23 2.38 -7.12
C MET A 170 -7.98 1.63 -6.65
N ILE A 171 -7.85 1.36 -5.36
CA ILE A 171 -6.74 0.57 -4.82
C ILE A 171 -6.78 -0.85 -5.38
N LYS A 172 -7.97 -1.46 -5.49
CA LYS A 172 -8.15 -2.81 -6.07
C LYS A 172 -7.73 -2.92 -7.53
N LYS A 173 -7.70 -1.82 -8.28
CA LYS A 173 -7.13 -1.82 -9.65
C LYS A 173 -5.62 -2.09 -9.63
N TRP A 174 -4.94 -1.78 -8.54
CA TRP A 174 -3.50 -1.95 -8.37
C TRP A 174 -3.14 -3.16 -7.54
N LEU A 175 -3.91 -3.43 -6.49
CA LEU A 175 -3.64 -4.43 -5.48
C LEU A 175 -4.89 -5.28 -5.22
N VAL A 176 -4.86 -6.54 -5.64
CA VAL A 176 -5.97 -7.47 -5.38
C VAL A 176 -5.75 -8.12 -4.01
N PRO A 177 -6.67 -7.96 -3.05
CA PRO A 177 -6.51 -8.49 -1.70
C PRO A 177 -6.84 -9.97 -1.58
N PHE A 178 -6.14 -10.64 -0.68
CA PHE A 178 -6.36 -12.03 -0.29
C PHE A 178 -6.12 -12.21 1.21
N ALA A 179 -7.00 -12.97 1.87
CA ALA A 179 -6.80 -13.38 3.26
C ALA A 179 -5.78 -14.52 3.37
N ASN A 180 -5.67 -15.35 2.33
CA ASN A 180 -4.87 -16.56 2.32
C ASN A 180 -3.71 -16.45 1.29
N TYR A 181 -2.51 -16.84 1.71
CA TYR A 181 -1.33 -16.78 0.84
C TYR A 181 -1.42 -17.74 -0.36
N SER A 182 -1.91 -18.96 -0.17
CA SER A 182 -2.07 -19.94 -1.25
C SER A 182 -3.04 -19.45 -2.32
N GLU A 183 -4.13 -18.77 -1.92
CA GLU A 183 -5.06 -18.13 -2.86
C GLU A 183 -4.39 -17.00 -3.65
N ALA A 184 -3.62 -16.14 -2.95
CA ALA A 184 -2.82 -15.09 -3.60
C ALA A 184 -1.82 -15.67 -4.62
N ALA A 185 -1.13 -16.76 -4.25
CA ALA A 185 -0.16 -17.42 -5.12
C ALA A 185 -0.82 -18.06 -6.34
N ASN A 186 -1.96 -18.73 -6.17
CA ASN A 186 -2.73 -19.28 -7.29
C ASN A 186 -3.20 -18.19 -8.25
N TYR A 187 -3.67 -17.06 -7.71
CA TYR A 187 -4.07 -15.91 -8.51
C TYR A 187 -2.89 -15.29 -9.27
N ALA A 188 -1.77 -15.05 -8.58
CA ALA A 188 -0.55 -14.54 -9.18
C ALA A 188 -0.08 -15.40 -10.36
N ASN A 189 -0.04 -16.73 -10.18
CA ASN A 189 0.33 -17.66 -11.26
C ASN A 189 -0.66 -17.62 -12.44
N LYS A 190 -1.96 -17.49 -12.17
CA LYS A 190 -2.99 -17.38 -13.20
C LYS A 190 -2.84 -16.13 -14.06
N ILE A 191 -2.56 -14.98 -13.46
CA ILE A 191 -2.43 -13.72 -14.22
C ILE A 191 -1.14 -13.65 -15.03
N LEU A 192 -0.08 -14.34 -14.58
CA LEU A 192 1.19 -14.48 -15.32
C LEU A 192 1.06 -15.44 -16.52
N THR A 193 0.33 -16.55 -16.35
CA THR A 193 0.11 -17.56 -17.41
C THR A 193 -0.88 -17.10 -18.49
N THR A 194 -1.84 -16.24 -18.14
CA THR A 194 -2.80 -15.69 -19.11
C THR A 194 -2.13 -14.77 -20.15
N GLN A 195 -0.97 -14.17 -19.83
CA GLN A 195 -0.19 -13.33 -20.76
C GLN A 195 0.76 -14.12 -21.66
N SER A 196 1.12 -15.36 -21.31
CA SER A 196 2.10 -16.17 -22.06
C SER A 196 1.50 -17.03 -23.17
N ARG A 197 0.19 -16.95 -23.42
CA ARG A 197 -0.43 -17.52 -24.62
C ARG A 197 -0.30 -16.53 -25.79
N PRO A 198 0.52 -16.80 -26.82
CA PRO A 198 0.49 -15.99 -28.03
C PRO A 198 -0.92 -16.10 -28.65
N ARG A 199 -1.46 -14.95 -29.08
CA ARG A 199 -2.53 -14.93 -30.08
C ARG A 199 -1.94 -15.19 -31.45
#